data_AF-A0A4P7A066-F1
#
_entry.id   AF-A0A4P7A066-F1
#
_cell.length_a   1.000
_cell.length_b   1.000
_cell.length_c   1.000
_cell.angle_alpha   90.00
_cell.angle_beta   90.00
_cell.angle_gamma   90.00
#
_symmetry.space_group_name_H-M   'P 1'
#
loop_
_entity.id
_entity.type
_entity.pdbx_description
1 polymer ?
#
loop_
_entity_poly.entity_id
_entity_poly.type
_entity_poly.pdbx_seq_one_letter_code
_entity_poly.pdbx_strand_id
1 'polypeptide(L)'
;MNFIKRAVLSVKARKGKTFLQIFIFTVICLLVLTGLTIQTAAKKSADLARQSLGGNVTLQFDTEKLMETQRAEGGRVRITRDPIALESAEELVSYEDVKGYNFYSSTTGIASDFEPIEEESEEVIENEESPVGQGRGGFAMGDISLEGVLFTDSIQEFIDGESSIVEGRHLTEDDVNQKVTMIENTIAEENELVVGDTINVQSADEEQSVSLEIVGIYETTSTATDMGGMSIAALNPFNKLYLPYTAVNELKGTDFTGTIDRAIYYMNDPENINRFVKQATQESGIDFSTYKLDANDTLYQQMIGPIDNVASFSKNVVYLVTIAGAIILGLIIMMSIRERKFEMGVLLALGEKKWKLISQLIVEILVVVLVALGISAAGGNLVASQVGDQLLTQQLESEEASETPESFRGAGMRGGIGIGGLTVQEVEPVDELLIEITSEDIGMLAIISFLIAIISTILPSLSLLRLQPKMILSKQD
;
A
#
# COMPACT_ATOMS: atom_id res chain seq x y z
N MET A 1 23.02 33.05 46.41
CA MET A 1 22.90 31.63 45.99
C MET A 1 22.44 31.59 44.55
N ASN A 2 23.05 30.76 43.68
CA ASN A 2 22.62 30.64 42.28
C ASN A 2 21.17 30.11 42.21
N PHE A 3 20.35 30.65 41.29
CA PHE A 3 18.94 30.28 41.11
C PHE A 3 18.77 28.79 40.76
N ILE A 4 19.75 28.17 40.09
CA ILE A 4 19.77 26.73 39.80
C ILE A 4 19.84 25.90 41.11
N LYS A 5 20.73 26.28 42.04
CA LYS A 5 20.83 25.61 43.35
C LYS A 5 19.53 25.78 44.15
N ARG A 6 18.90 26.96 44.06
CA ARG A 6 17.58 27.21 44.68
C ARG A 6 16.50 26.33 44.06
N ALA A 7 16.48 26.15 42.74
CA ALA A 7 15.50 25.30 42.05
C ALA A 7 15.60 23.85 42.53
N VAL A 8 16.81 23.26 42.55
CA VAL A 8 17.01 21.87 43.01
C VAL A 8 16.65 21.70 44.49
N LEU A 9 17.00 22.67 45.34
CA LEU A 9 16.60 22.65 46.76
C LEU A 9 15.08 22.78 46.93
N SER A 10 14.41 23.58 46.08
CA SER A 10 12.97 23.75 46.08
C SER A 10 12.25 22.44 45.74
N VAL A 11 12.71 21.74 44.69
CA VAL A 11 12.23 20.39 44.31
C VAL A 11 12.32 19.43 45.50
N LYS A 12 13.46 19.43 46.22
CA LYS A 12 13.67 18.53 47.37
C LYS A 12 12.84 18.91 48.59
N ALA A 13 12.62 20.19 48.83
CA ALA A 13 11.86 20.69 49.98
C ALA A 13 10.36 20.40 49.87
N ARG A 14 9.82 20.32 48.64
CA ARG A 14 8.36 20.19 48.39
C ARG A 14 7.97 18.86 47.77
N LYS A 15 8.40 17.78 48.42
CA LYS A 15 8.27 16.38 47.93
C LYS A 15 6.88 16.03 47.41
N GLY A 16 5.80 16.37 48.12
CA GLY A 16 4.44 16.01 47.69
C GLY A 16 4.02 16.64 46.35
N LYS A 17 4.36 17.92 46.15
CA LYS A 17 4.02 18.63 44.89
C LYS A 17 4.93 18.24 43.74
N THR A 18 6.21 18.10 44.02
CA THR A 18 7.17 17.58 43.05
C THR A 18 6.77 16.18 42.60
N PHE A 19 6.37 15.31 43.53
CA PHE A 19 5.89 13.97 43.19
C PHE A 19 4.63 14.02 42.32
N LEU A 20 3.64 14.86 42.67
CA LEU A 20 2.45 15.06 41.85
C LEU A 20 2.79 15.54 40.43
N GLN A 21 3.73 16.49 40.30
CA GLN A 21 4.18 16.99 39.00
C GLN A 21 4.92 15.90 38.20
N ILE A 22 5.82 15.14 38.85
CA ILE A 22 6.50 14.01 38.21
C ILE A 22 5.48 12.99 37.72
N PHE A 23 4.52 12.61 38.56
CA PHE A 23 3.49 11.61 38.22
C PHE A 23 2.66 12.06 37.02
N ILE A 24 2.08 13.25 37.06
CA ILE A 24 1.25 13.77 35.97
C ILE A 24 2.06 13.92 34.68
N PHE A 25 3.29 14.41 34.78
CA PHE A 25 4.15 14.58 33.61
C PHE A 25 4.60 13.22 33.03
N THR A 26 4.82 12.21 33.88
CA THR A 26 5.12 10.84 33.44
C THR A 26 3.94 10.25 32.66
N VAL A 27 2.70 10.46 33.13
CA VAL A 27 1.49 10.02 32.42
C VAL A 27 1.37 10.73 31.06
N ILE A 28 1.61 12.04 31.00
CA ILE A 28 1.61 12.79 29.73
C ILE A 28 2.69 12.23 28.78
N CYS A 29 3.91 12.03 29.27
CA CYS A 29 4.99 11.47 28.47
C CYS A 29 4.68 10.06 27.96
N LEU A 30 4.07 9.20 28.78
CA LEU A 30 3.66 7.86 28.36
C LEU A 30 2.61 7.91 27.24
N LEU A 31 1.58 8.76 27.37
CA LEU A 31 0.55 8.90 26.35
C LEU A 31 1.10 9.48 25.03
N VAL A 32 1.97 10.50 25.12
CA VAL A 32 2.64 11.06 23.93
C VAL A 32 3.55 10.03 23.29
N LEU A 33 4.34 9.30 24.08
CA LEU A 33 5.24 8.27 23.58
C LEU A 33 4.46 7.17 22.86
N THR A 34 3.36 6.70 23.45
CA THR A 34 2.47 5.70 22.84
C THR A 34 1.91 6.19 21.50
N GLY A 35 1.46 7.45 21.42
CA GLY A 35 0.95 8.01 20.16
C GLY A 35 2.04 8.17 19.09
N LEU A 36 3.27 8.52 19.49
CA LEU A 36 4.42 8.60 18.57
C LEU A 36 4.82 7.20 18.07
N THR A 37 4.91 6.22 18.96
CA THR A 37 5.31 4.86 18.59
C THR A 37 4.29 4.21 17.67
N ILE A 38 2.99 4.41 17.90
CA ILE A 38 1.94 3.92 16.97
C ILE A 38 2.08 4.62 15.61
N GLN A 39 2.33 5.93 15.59
CA GLN A 39 2.53 6.66 14.34
C GLN A 39 3.75 6.14 13.56
N THR A 40 4.87 5.91 14.23
CA THR A 40 6.12 5.42 13.63
C THR A 40 5.96 3.97 13.14
N ALA A 41 5.33 3.11 13.94
CA ALA A 41 5.02 1.74 13.56
C ALA A 41 4.10 1.68 12.33
N ALA A 42 3.00 2.45 12.33
CA ALA A 42 2.08 2.51 11.21
C ALA A 42 2.78 2.97 9.91
N LYS A 43 3.63 4.00 9.98
CA LYS A 43 4.41 4.44 8.81
C LYS A 43 5.38 3.36 8.32
N LYS A 44 6.07 2.68 9.22
CA LYS A 44 6.99 1.59 8.86
C LYS A 44 6.23 0.42 8.22
N SER A 45 5.04 0.08 8.73
CA SER A 45 4.16 -0.92 8.11
C SER A 45 3.68 -0.49 6.74
N ALA A 46 3.33 0.79 6.54
CA ALA A 46 3.01 1.34 5.23
C ALA A 46 4.20 1.21 4.27
N ASP A 47 5.41 1.55 4.70
CA ASP A 47 6.63 1.44 3.89
C ASP A 47 6.94 -0.02 3.50
N LEU A 48 6.74 -0.97 4.43
CA LEU A 48 6.94 -2.40 4.18
C LEU A 48 5.87 -2.98 3.25
N ALA A 49 4.60 -2.64 3.47
CA ALA A 49 3.50 -3.02 2.58
C ALA A 49 3.77 -2.49 1.15
N ARG A 50 4.20 -1.24 1.05
CA ARG A 50 4.60 -0.61 -0.21
C ARG A 50 5.75 -1.35 -0.90
N GLN A 51 6.80 -1.72 -0.16
CA GLN A 51 7.92 -2.46 -0.73
C GLN A 51 7.54 -3.88 -1.18
N SER A 52 6.58 -4.51 -0.49
CA SER A 52 6.17 -5.90 -0.75
C SER A 52 5.22 -6.03 -1.93
N LEU A 53 4.29 -5.08 -2.09
CA LEU A 53 3.29 -5.11 -3.16
C LEU A 53 3.87 -4.79 -4.55
N GLY A 54 5.02 -4.11 -4.60
CA GLY A 54 5.53 -3.54 -5.83
C GLY A 54 4.58 -2.50 -6.41
N GLY A 55 5.02 -1.82 -7.47
CA GLY A 55 4.19 -0.85 -8.18
C GLY A 55 4.46 -1.00 -9.66
N ASN A 56 3.41 -1.14 -10.46
CA ASN A 56 3.55 -1.19 -11.91
C ASN A 56 2.60 -0.21 -12.59
N VAL A 57 2.98 0.17 -13.80
CA VAL A 57 2.19 1.04 -14.67
C VAL A 57 2.05 0.34 -16.00
N THR A 58 0.80 0.19 -16.46
CA THR A 58 0.49 -0.49 -17.72
C THR A 58 0.19 0.54 -18.80
N LEU A 59 1.00 0.60 -19.84
CA LEU A 59 0.67 1.31 -21.08
C LEU A 59 -0.26 0.42 -21.90
N GLN A 60 -1.50 0.87 -22.11
CA GLN A 60 -2.51 0.14 -22.85
C GLN A 60 -3.48 1.07 -23.58
N PHE A 61 -4.27 0.53 -24.49
CA PHE A 61 -5.34 1.26 -25.15
C PHE A 61 -6.37 1.78 -24.14
N ASP A 62 -6.78 3.04 -24.27
CA ASP A 62 -7.78 3.66 -23.38
C ASP A 62 -9.20 3.27 -23.81
N THR A 63 -9.60 2.05 -23.42
CA THR A 63 -10.93 1.52 -23.75
C THR A 63 -12.05 2.31 -23.08
N GLU A 64 -11.80 2.92 -21.92
CA GLU A 64 -12.81 3.69 -21.16
C GLU A 64 -13.17 4.96 -21.92
N LYS A 65 -12.16 5.74 -22.31
CA LYS A 65 -12.34 6.97 -23.08
C LYS A 65 -12.97 6.71 -24.45
N LEU A 66 -12.61 5.59 -25.09
CA LEU A 66 -13.26 5.16 -26.33
C LEU A 66 -14.74 4.86 -26.10
N MET A 67 -15.09 4.12 -25.05
CA MET A 67 -16.49 3.80 -24.72
C MET A 67 -17.29 5.05 -24.34
N GLU A 68 -16.69 6.02 -23.64
CA GLU A 68 -17.33 7.30 -23.34
C GLU A 68 -17.62 8.10 -24.60
N THR A 69 -16.65 8.18 -25.51
CA THR A 69 -16.82 8.87 -26.80
C THR A 69 -17.91 8.19 -27.64
N GLN A 70 -17.95 6.86 -27.67
CA GLN A 70 -19.01 6.11 -28.35
C GLN A 70 -20.40 6.36 -27.75
N ARG A 71 -20.52 6.41 -26.43
CA ARG A 71 -21.78 6.72 -25.73
C ARG A 71 -22.24 8.15 -26.02
N ALA A 72 -21.31 9.09 -26.16
CA ALA A 72 -21.60 10.49 -26.47
C ALA A 72 -22.00 10.70 -27.94
N GLU A 73 -21.37 10.00 -28.88
CA GLU A 73 -21.58 10.19 -30.33
C GLU A 73 -22.67 9.28 -30.94
N GLY A 74 -23.19 8.30 -30.19
CA GLY A 74 -24.37 7.53 -30.57
C GLY A 74 -24.20 6.56 -31.75
N GLY A 75 -22.97 6.23 -32.13
CA GLY A 75 -22.64 5.33 -33.25
C GLY A 75 -21.90 4.06 -32.83
N ARG A 76 -22.08 2.96 -33.59
CA ARG A 76 -21.22 1.77 -33.49
C ARG A 76 -19.89 2.07 -34.19
N VAL A 77 -18.88 2.51 -33.44
CA VAL A 77 -17.50 2.64 -33.95
C VAL A 77 -16.84 1.26 -33.91
N ARG A 78 -16.20 0.85 -35.01
CA ARG A 78 -15.39 -0.37 -35.04
C ARG A 78 -14.18 -0.13 -34.14
N ILE A 79 -14.03 -0.91 -33.07
CA ILE A 79 -12.84 -0.85 -32.20
C ILE A 79 -11.69 -1.45 -33.00
N THR A 80 -10.90 -0.61 -33.65
CA THR A 80 -9.58 -0.99 -34.13
C THR A 80 -8.63 -0.74 -32.96
N ARG A 81 -8.12 -1.82 -32.38
CA ARG A 81 -7.00 -1.73 -31.42
C ARG A 81 -5.76 -1.53 -32.27
N ASP A 82 -5.43 -0.28 -32.53
CA ASP A 82 -4.16 0.04 -33.18
C ASP A 82 -3.04 -0.38 -32.22
N PRO A 83 -2.07 -1.19 -32.69
CA PRO A 83 -1.02 -1.68 -31.81
C PRO A 83 -0.02 -0.55 -31.51
N ILE A 84 0.60 -0.62 -30.33
CA ILE A 84 1.56 0.38 -29.85
C ILE A 84 2.88 0.16 -30.57
N ALA A 85 3.47 1.22 -31.13
CA ALA A 85 4.80 1.15 -31.71
C ALA A 85 5.84 0.84 -30.62
N LEU A 86 6.68 -0.18 -30.86
CA LEU A 86 7.68 -0.64 -29.88
C LEU A 86 8.63 0.49 -29.46
N GLU A 87 9.09 1.32 -30.40
CA GLU A 87 10.00 2.45 -30.13
C GLU A 87 9.42 3.43 -29.09
N SER A 88 8.11 3.68 -29.13
CA SER A 88 7.45 4.56 -28.16
C SER A 88 7.34 3.93 -26.77
N ALA A 89 7.23 2.61 -26.68
CA ALA A 89 7.25 1.90 -25.40
C ALA A 89 8.68 1.81 -24.82
N GLU A 90 9.67 1.58 -25.67
CA GLU A 90 11.09 1.56 -25.29
C GLU A 90 11.57 2.91 -24.75
N GLU A 91 11.03 4.03 -25.25
CA GLU A 91 11.33 5.36 -24.71
C GLU A 91 11.10 5.43 -23.19
N LEU A 92 10.00 4.86 -22.71
CA LEU A 92 9.64 4.89 -21.29
C LEU A 92 10.56 4.02 -20.42
N VAL A 93 11.18 2.99 -20.98
CA VAL A 93 12.13 2.12 -20.26
C VAL A 93 13.36 2.92 -19.79
N SER A 94 13.71 4.00 -20.50
CA SER A 94 14.89 4.82 -20.19
C SER A 94 14.72 5.74 -18.96
N TYR A 95 13.53 5.80 -18.38
CA TYR A 95 13.22 6.70 -17.27
C TYR A 95 13.79 6.15 -15.94
N GLU A 96 14.30 7.04 -15.10
CA GLU A 96 14.97 6.68 -13.81
C GLU A 96 14.05 5.90 -12.84
N ASP A 97 12.74 6.09 -12.97
CA ASP A 97 11.75 5.47 -12.10
C ASP A 97 11.44 4.00 -12.44
N VAL A 98 11.86 3.55 -13.63
CA VAL A 98 11.62 2.18 -14.12
C VAL A 98 12.72 1.25 -13.62
N LYS A 99 12.32 0.20 -12.89
CA LYS A 99 13.20 -0.88 -12.43
C LYS A 99 13.33 -2.00 -13.47
N GLY A 100 12.22 -2.29 -14.15
CA GLY A 100 12.09 -3.35 -15.12
C GLY A 100 10.85 -3.16 -15.96
N TYR A 101 10.70 -3.97 -17.00
CA TYR A 101 9.58 -3.86 -17.94
C TYR A 101 9.27 -5.21 -18.57
N ASN A 102 8.10 -5.32 -19.15
CA ASN A 102 7.71 -6.45 -19.98
C ASN A 102 6.76 -5.97 -21.08
N PHE A 103 6.95 -6.48 -22.30
CA PHE A 103 6.14 -6.14 -23.46
C PHE A 103 5.26 -7.31 -23.84
N TYR A 104 4.01 -7.03 -24.13
CA TYR A 104 2.99 -8.04 -24.36
C TYR A 104 2.40 -7.92 -25.76
N SER A 105 2.20 -9.05 -26.42
CA SER A 105 1.36 -9.19 -27.60
C SER A 105 0.54 -10.45 -27.46
N SER A 106 -0.76 -10.40 -27.76
CA SER A 106 -1.66 -11.52 -27.54
C SER A 106 -2.49 -11.81 -28.78
N THR A 107 -2.77 -13.08 -29.01
CA THR A 107 -3.72 -13.56 -30.02
C THR A 107 -4.24 -14.95 -29.63
N THR A 108 -5.21 -15.46 -30.37
CA THR A 108 -5.61 -16.87 -30.31
C THR A 108 -5.01 -17.62 -31.49
N GLY A 109 -4.65 -18.89 -31.29
CA GLY A 109 -4.12 -19.76 -32.34
C GLY A 109 -4.89 -21.06 -32.47
N ILE A 110 -4.52 -21.86 -33.46
CA ILE A 110 -5.00 -23.22 -33.68
C ILE A 110 -3.82 -24.17 -33.45
N ALA A 111 -3.99 -25.16 -32.58
CA ALA A 111 -3.04 -26.24 -32.37
C ALA A 111 -3.04 -27.18 -33.58
N SER A 112 -1.88 -27.37 -34.22
CA SER A 112 -1.81 -28.15 -35.47
C SER A 112 -1.46 -29.62 -35.26
N ASP A 113 -0.62 -29.91 -34.26
CA ASP A 113 -0.04 -31.23 -34.01
C ASP A 113 -0.07 -31.66 -32.54
N PHE A 114 -0.87 -30.98 -31.73
CA PHE A 114 -1.20 -31.33 -30.35
C PHE A 114 -2.67 -31.04 -30.06
N GLU A 115 -3.24 -31.73 -29.07
CA GLU A 115 -4.63 -31.63 -28.65
C GLU A 115 -4.73 -30.64 -27.47
N PRO A 116 -5.49 -29.53 -27.62
CA PRO A 116 -5.82 -28.63 -26.52
C PRO A 116 -6.74 -29.31 -25.50
N ILE A 117 -6.70 -28.82 -24.26
CA ILE A 117 -7.55 -29.32 -23.17
C ILE A 117 -8.98 -28.81 -23.36
N GLU A 118 -9.90 -29.70 -23.69
CA GLU A 118 -11.34 -29.45 -23.70
C GLU A 118 -11.96 -29.80 -22.34
N GLU A 119 -12.85 -28.96 -21.82
CA GLU A 119 -13.71 -29.37 -20.71
C GLU A 119 -14.92 -30.13 -21.27
N GLU A 120 -15.20 -31.32 -20.73
CA GLU A 120 -16.44 -32.04 -21.03
C GLU A 120 -17.65 -31.18 -20.64
N SER A 121 -18.28 -30.54 -21.63
CA SER A 121 -19.61 -29.97 -21.44
C SER A 121 -20.64 -31.10 -21.53
N GLU A 122 -21.46 -31.27 -20.49
CA GLU A 122 -22.63 -32.16 -20.55
C GLU A 122 -23.45 -31.79 -21.80
N GLU A 123 -23.74 -32.80 -22.64
CA GLU A 123 -24.45 -32.72 -23.92
C GLU A 123 -25.38 -31.51 -24.02
N VAL A 124 -24.95 -30.49 -24.77
CA VAL A 124 -25.85 -29.43 -25.21
C VAL A 124 -26.83 -30.09 -26.18
N ILE A 125 -28.04 -30.39 -25.68
CA ILE A 125 -29.16 -30.84 -26.49
C ILE A 125 -29.23 -29.93 -27.73
N GLU A 126 -29.06 -30.52 -28.92
CA GLU A 126 -29.31 -29.91 -30.22
C GLU A 126 -30.75 -29.40 -30.26
N ASN A 127 -30.97 -28.18 -29.77
CA ASN A 127 -32.13 -27.38 -30.13
C ASN A 127 -31.67 -26.47 -31.25
N GLU A 128 -31.91 -26.93 -32.49
CA GLU A 128 -32.06 -26.04 -33.63
C GLU A 128 -32.96 -24.87 -33.19
N GLU A 129 -32.50 -23.64 -33.47
CA GLU A 129 -33.14 -22.36 -33.12
C GLU A 129 -32.78 -21.75 -31.75
N SER A 130 -31.49 -21.43 -31.55
CA SER A 130 -31.13 -20.21 -30.80
C SER A 130 -31.03 -19.02 -31.76
N PRO A 131 -31.81 -17.93 -31.56
CA PRO A 131 -31.78 -16.76 -32.43
C PRO A 131 -30.60 -15.86 -32.05
N VAL A 132 -29.37 -16.31 -32.32
CA VAL A 132 -28.22 -15.40 -32.36
C VAL A 132 -28.24 -14.73 -33.73
N GLY A 133 -28.85 -13.55 -33.74
CA GLY A 133 -29.08 -12.73 -34.93
C GLY A 133 -27.83 -12.51 -35.77
N GLN A 134 -27.94 -12.96 -37.01
CA GLN A 134 -27.41 -12.38 -38.24
C GLN A 134 -27.01 -10.89 -38.04
N GLY A 135 -25.73 -10.60 -37.74
CA GLY A 135 -25.27 -9.23 -37.51
C GLY A 135 -23.99 -8.98 -36.70
N ARG A 136 -23.18 -9.99 -36.40
CA ARG A 136 -21.83 -9.82 -35.83
C ARG A 136 -20.85 -10.66 -36.65
N GLY A 137 -19.85 -10.01 -37.26
CA GLY A 137 -18.77 -10.73 -37.94
C GLY A 137 -18.15 -11.72 -36.98
N GLY A 138 -18.17 -13.00 -37.34
CA GLY A 138 -17.53 -14.06 -36.56
C GLY A 138 -16.04 -13.74 -36.46
N PHE A 139 -15.55 -13.52 -35.25
CA PHE A 139 -14.14 -13.68 -34.97
C PHE A 139 -13.91 -15.20 -34.98
N ALA A 140 -13.02 -15.69 -35.84
CA ALA A 140 -12.51 -17.04 -35.71
C ALA A 140 -11.83 -17.11 -34.34
N MET A 141 -12.41 -17.85 -33.40
CA MET A 141 -11.76 -18.12 -32.12
C MET A 141 -10.86 -19.34 -32.33
N GLY A 142 -9.59 -19.17 -31.98
CA GLY A 142 -8.65 -20.29 -31.87
C GLY A 142 -9.00 -21.22 -30.71
N ASP A 143 -8.28 -22.33 -30.61
CA ASP A 143 -8.40 -23.33 -29.54
C ASP A 143 -7.41 -23.07 -28.38
N ILE A 144 -6.34 -22.31 -28.64
CA ILE A 144 -5.31 -21.92 -27.67
C ILE A 144 -5.15 -20.41 -27.55
N SER A 145 -4.69 -19.98 -26.37
CA SER A 145 -4.33 -18.60 -26.06
C SER A 145 -2.82 -18.43 -26.19
N LEU A 146 -2.39 -17.44 -26.97
CA LEU A 146 -0.98 -17.14 -27.20
C LEU A 146 -0.63 -15.82 -26.54
N GLU A 147 0.14 -15.87 -25.46
CA GLU A 147 0.61 -14.70 -24.73
C GLU A 147 2.11 -14.49 -24.97
N GLY A 148 2.38 -13.50 -25.81
CA GLY A 148 3.71 -13.07 -26.20
C GLY A 148 4.31 -12.15 -25.15
N VAL A 149 5.49 -12.47 -24.62
CA VAL A 149 6.17 -11.71 -23.55
C VAL A 149 7.68 -11.57 -23.79
N LEU A 150 8.34 -10.70 -23.02
CA LEU A 150 9.81 -10.67 -22.90
C LEU A 150 10.33 -11.60 -21.81
N PHE A 151 9.68 -11.54 -20.64
CA PHE A 151 10.09 -12.23 -19.43
C PHE A 151 8.87 -12.96 -18.86
N THR A 152 8.98 -14.26 -18.59
CA THR A 152 7.85 -15.00 -17.98
C THR A 152 7.88 -14.93 -16.47
N ASP A 153 9.06 -14.82 -15.86
CA ASP A 153 9.25 -14.64 -14.42
C ASP A 153 8.71 -13.31 -13.89
N SER A 154 8.52 -12.32 -14.77
CA SER A 154 7.94 -11.03 -14.42
C SER A 154 6.41 -10.99 -14.55
N ILE A 155 5.76 -12.04 -15.05
CA ILE A 155 4.30 -12.07 -15.18
C ILE A 155 3.67 -12.23 -13.80
N GLN A 156 2.58 -11.50 -13.54
CA GLN A 156 1.94 -11.46 -12.22
C GLN A 156 1.62 -12.86 -11.67
N GLU A 157 1.11 -13.76 -12.51
CA GLU A 157 0.79 -15.15 -12.15
C GLU A 157 2.03 -15.91 -11.62
N PHE A 158 3.23 -15.64 -12.14
CA PHE A 158 4.48 -16.24 -11.66
C PHE A 158 5.05 -15.52 -10.44
N ILE A 159 4.87 -14.20 -10.34
CA ILE A 159 5.31 -13.39 -9.19
C ILE A 159 4.51 -13.79 -7.93
N ASP A 160 3.20 -13.96 -8.07
CA ASP A 160 2.29 -14.28 -6.96
C ASP A 160 2.29 -15.78 -6.62
N GLY A 161 2.97 -16.61 -7.42
CA GLY A 161 3.10 -18.06 -7.23
C GLY A 161 1.87 -18.87 -7.66
N GLU A 162 0.94 -18.27 -8.40
CA GLU A 162 -0.18 -18.97 -9.04
C GLU A 162 0.30 -19.90 -10.16
N SER A 163 1.38 -19.51 -10.82
CA SER A 163 2.08 -20.29 -11.85
C SER A 163 3.53 -20.54 -11.46
N SER A 164 4.05 -21.76 -11.69
CA SER A 164 5.43 -22.12 -11.35
C SER A 164 6.05 -23.04 -12.40
N ILE A 165 7.37 -22.97 -12.60
CA ILE A 165 8.07 -23.86 -13.54
C ILE A 165 8.23 -25.24 -12.91
N VAL A 166 7.80 -26.26 -13.66
CA VAL A 166 8.00 -27.67 -13.35
C VAL A 166 9.31 -28.16 -13.98
N GLU A 167 9.53 -27.84 -15.26
CA GLU A 167 10.70 -28.27 -16.03
C GLU A 167 11.19 -27.17 -17.00
N GLY A 168 12.49 -27.12 -17.26
CA GLY A 168 13.09 -26.17 -18.21
C GLY A 168 13.43 -24.81 -17.59
N ARG A 169 13.12 -23.72 -18.31
CA ARG A 169 13.47 -22.35 -17.90
C ARG A 169 12.42 -21.32 -18.33
N HIS A 170 12.48 -20.16 -17.70
CA HIS A 170 11.72 -18.97 -18.12
C HIS A 170 12.21 -18.45 -19.49
N LEU A 171 11.28 -17.82 -20.23
CA LEU A 171 11.61 -16.92 -21.33
C LEU A 171 12.33 -15.67 -20.83
N THR A 172 13.32 -15.23 -21.60
CA THR A 172 14.17 -14.08 -21.34
C THR A 172 14.33 -13.22 -22.59
N GLU A 173 14.97 -12.05 -22.46
CA GLU A 173 15.25 -11.16 -23.59
C GLU A 173 16.05 -11.82 -24.73
N ASP A 174 16.90 -12.80 -24.43
CA ASP A 174 17.67 -13.54 -25.45
C ASP A 174 16.76 -14.36 -26.40
N ASP A 175 15.54 -14.66 -25.97
CA ASP A 175 14.56 -15.44 -26.72
C ASP A 175 13.71 -14.57 -27.65
N VAL A 176 13.84 -13.23 -27.58
CA VAL A 176 12.96 -12.29 -28.30
C VAL A 176 12.86 -12.55 -29.80
N ASN A 177 13.90 -13.07 -30.45
CA ASN A 177 13.87 -13.40 -31.88
C ASN A 177 13.94 -14.91 -32.15
N GLN A 178 13.69 -15.73 -31.14
CA GLN A 178 13.69 -17.18 -31.22
C GLN A 178 12.25 -17.70 -31.31
N LYS A 179 12.10 -18.89 -31.91
CA LYS A 179 10.81 -19.57 -32.03
C LYS A 179 10.69 -20.61 -30.92
N VAL A 180 10.49 -20.12 -29.70
CA VAL A 180 10.42 -20.93 -28.49
C VAL A 180 9.12 -20.68 -27.74
N THR A 181 8.72 -21.60 -26.89
CA THR A 181 7.50 -21.48 -26.09
C THR A 181 7.62 -22.16 -24.73
N MET A 182 6.80 -21.71 -23.79
CA MET A 182 6.47 -22.43 -22.57
C MET A 182 5.01 -22.86 -22.62
N ILE A 183 4.77 -24.12 -22.26
CA ILE A 183 3.44 -24.75 -22.26
C ILE A 183 3.04 -25.11 -20.82
N GLU A 184 1.74 -25.25 -20.61
CA GLU A 184 1.20 -25.71 -19.33
C GLU A 184 1.36 -27.24 -19.18
N ASN A 185 1.53 -27.71 -17.95
CA ASN A 185 1.82 -29.10 -17.63
C ASN A 185 0.72 -30.07 -18.08
N THR A 186 -0.55 -29.68 -18.01
CA THR A 186 -1.69 -30.51 -18.45
C THR A 186 -1.63 -30.76 -19.95
N ILE A 187 -1.32 -29.74 -20.77
CA ILE A 187 -1.09 -29.93 -22.21
C ILE A 187 0.10 -30.85 -22.46
N ALA A 188 1.19 -30.66 -21.71
CA ALA A 188 2.39 -31.45 -21.87
C ALA A 188 2.13 -32.94 -21.58
N GLU A 189 1.41 -33.24 -20.49
CA GLU A 189 1.08 -34.61 -20.09
C GLU A 189 0.13 -35.30 -21.09
N GLU A 190 -0.94 -34.62 -21.52
CA GLU A 190 -1.94 -35.20 -22.44
C GLU A 190 -1.32 -35.54 -23.81
N ASN A 191 -0.36 -34.72 -24.25
CA ASN A 191 0.30 -34.86 -25.56
C ASN A 191 1.66 -35.57 -25.51
N GLU A 192 2.07 -36.09 -24.35
CA GLU A 192 3.38 -36.72 -24.12
C GLU A 192 4.58 -35.82 -24.53
N LEU A 193 4.46 -34.50 -24.35
CA LEU A 193 5.48 -33.51 -24.74
C LEU A 193 6.48 -33.25 -23.62
N VAL A 194 7.75 -33.10 -23.98
CA VAL A 194 8.83 -32.73 -23.04
C VAL A 194 9.61 -31.49 -23.51
N VAL A 195 10.41 -30.92 -22.61
CA VAL A 195 11.31 -29.81 -22.96
C VAL A 195 12.29 -30.25 -24.07
N GLY A 196 12.37 -29.45 -25.13
CA GLY A 196 13.14 -29.71 -26.35
C GLY A 196 12.30 -30.25 -27.52
N ASP A 197 11.05 -30.66 -27.29
CA ASP A 197 10.14 -30.99 -28.37
C ASP A 197 9.66 -29.75 -29.12
N THR A 198 9.11 -29.94 -30.32
CA THR A 198 8.63 -28.85 -31.18
C THR A 198 7.16 -29.03 -31.46
N ILE A 199 6.38 -27.96 -31.29
CA ILE A 199 4.95 -27.90 -31.60
C ILE A 199 4.67 -26.88 -32.70
N ASN A 200 3.60 -27.09 -33.46
CA ASN A 200 3.18 -26.18 -34.53
C ASN A 200 1.87 -25.48 -34.16
N VAL A 201 1.91 -24.16 -34.27
CA VAL A 201 0.77 -23.28 -34.00
C VAL A 201 0.43 -22.50 -35.25
N GLN A 202 -0.85 -22.40 -35.55
CA GLN A 202 -1.38 -21.65 -36.68
C GLN A 202 -2.16 -20.42 -36.18
N SER A 203 -2.20 -19.37 -36.98
CA SER A 203 -3.08 -18.22 -36.74
C SER A 203 -4.54 -18.62 -36.88
N ALA A 204 -5.45 -17.92 -36.20
CA ALA A 204 -6.89 -18.23 -36.23
C ALA A 204 -7.54 -18.03 -37.62
N ASP A 205 -6.90 -17.30 -38.52
CA ASP A 205 -7.31 -17.15 -39.93
C ASP A 205 -6.61 -18.14 -40.86
N GLU A 206 -5.83 -19.07 -40.31
CA GLU A 206 -5.07 -20.11 -40.99
C GLU A 206 -3.99 -19.60 -41.97
N GLU A 207 -3.69 -18.30 -42.01
CA GLU A 207 -2.76 -17.73 -42.98
C GLU A 207 -1.28 -17.87 -42.59
N GLN A 208 -0.97 -17.92 -41.29
CA GLN A 208 0.39 -17.98 -40.75
C GLN A 208 0.56 -19.23 -39.88
N SER A 209 1.74 -19.85 -39.92
CA SER A 209 2.08 -20.98 -39.07
C SER A 209 3.51 -20.86 -38.57
N VAL A 210 3.70 -21.13 -37.27
CA VAL A 210 4.98 -21.02 -36.59
C VAL A 210 5.25 -22.33 -35.84
N SER A 211 6.47 -22.84 -36.02
CA SER A 211 7.00 -24.00 -35.30
C SER A 211 7.78 -23.50 -34.09
N LEU A 212 7.45 -23.97 -32.89
CA LEU A 212 7.94 -23.49 -31.60
C LEU A 212 8.61 -24.62 -30.82
N GLU A 213 9.84 -24.42 -30.37
CA GLU A 213 10.54 -25.35 -29.46
C GLU A 213 10.12 -25.10 -28.00
N ILE A 214 9.79 -26.16 -27.27
CA ILE A 214 9.41 -26.08 -25.87
C ILE A 214 10.67 -25.90 -25.02
N VAL A 215 10.79 -24.75 -24.35
CA VAL A 215 11.93 -24.42 -23.46
C VAL A 215 11.57 -24.49 -21.98
N GLY A 216 10.28 -24.58 -21.66
CA GLY A 216 9.80 -24.73 -20.29
C GLY A 216 8.38 -25.28 -20.22
N ILE A 217 8.11 -25.98 -19.13
CA ILE A 217 6.78 -26.48 -18.77
C ILE A 217 6.44 -25.87 -17.41
N TYR A 218 5.28 -25.21 -17.33
CA TYR A 218 4.80 -24.59 -16.10
C TYR A 218 3.50 -25.23 -15.65
N GLU A 219 3.21 -25.16 -14.35
CA GLU A 219 1.94 -25.57 -13.76
C GLU A 219 1.24 -24.33 -13.23
N THR A 220 -0.10 -24.29 -13.33
CA THR A 220 -0.91 -23.21 -12.78
C THR A 220 -2.01 -23.73 -11.86
N THR A 221 -2.30 -23.00 -10.79
CA THR A 221 -3.46 -23.26 -9.93
C THR A 221 -4.75 -22.58 -10.41
N SER A 222 -4.67 -21.82 -11.51
CA SER A 222 -5.82 -21.12 -12.07
C SER A 222 -6.83 -22.09 -12.66
N THR A 223 -8.12 -21.86 -12.41
CA THR A 223 -9.20 -22.69 -12.93
C THR A 223 -9.92 -21.99 -14.07
N ALA A 224 -10.37 -22.75 -15.07
CA ALA A 224 -11.18 -22.22 -16.16
C ALA A 224 -12.42 -21.50 -15.63
N THR A 225 -12.72 -20.33 -16.21
CA THR A 225 -13.90 -19.55 -15.82
C THR A 225 -15.09 -19.97 -16.67
N ASP A 226 -16.03 -20.70 -16.07
CA ASP A 226 -17.28 -21.09 -16.75
C ASP A 226 -18.16 -19.86 -17.01
N MET A 227 -18.13 -19.35 -18.25
CA MET A 227 -18.91 -18.21 -18.71
C MET A 227 -20.31 -18.63 -19.16
N GLY A 228 -21.08 -19.18 -18.21
CA GLY A 228 -22.50 -19.47 -18.40
C GLY A 228 -22.79 -20.74 -19.20
N GLY A 229 -21.98 -21.79 -19.03
CA GLY A 229 -22.15 -23.09 -19.69
C GLY A 229 -21.56 -23.17 -21.10
N MET A 230 -20.77 -22.17 -21.51
CA MET A 230 -19.96 -22.22 -22.73
C MET A 230 -18.48 -22.26 -22.34
N SER A 231 -17.89 -23.45 -22.34
CA SER A 231 -16.45 -23.60 -22.23
C SER A 231 -15.83 -23.24 -23.59
N ILE A 232 -14.97 -22.21 -23.61
CA ILE A 232 -14.22 -21.81 -24.80
C ILE A 232 -12.78 -22.27 -24.56
N ALA A 233 -12.29 -23.21 -25.37
CA ALA A 233 -10.97 -23.81 -25.19
C ALA A 233 -9.85 -22.78 -25.03
N ALA A 234 -9.81 -21.71 -25.85
CA ALA A 234 -8.79 -20.66 -25.75
C ALA A 234 -8.89 -19.77 -24.50
N LEU A 235 -9.95 -19.87 -23.69
CA LEU A 235 -10.06 -19.18 -22.40
C LEU A 235 -9.67 -20.08 -21.22
N ASN A 236 -9.41 -21.37 -21.48
CA ASN A 236 -8.92 -22.29 -20.47
C ASN A 236 -7.46 -21.93 -20.11
N PRO A 237 -7.13 -21.69 -18.83
CA PRO A 237 -5.75 -21.42 -18.41
C PRO A 237 -4.77 -22.53 -18.78
N PHE A 238 -5.22 -23.77 -18.93
CA PHE A 238 -4.39 -24.89 -19.38
C PHE A 238 -4.02 -24.78 -20.87
N ASN A 239 -4.81 -24.04 -21.67
CA ASN A 239 -4.57 -23.82 -23.10
C ASN A 239 -3.81 -22.51 -23.38
N LYS A 240 -3.14 -21.98 -22.37
CA LYS A 240 -2.33 -20.77 -22.48
C LYS A 240 -0.88 -21.13 -22.75
N LEU A 241 -0.30 -20.54 -23.79
CA LEU A 241 1.10 -20.69 -24.14
C LEU A 241 1.79 -19.34 -23.97
N TYR A 242 2.98 -19.36 -23.38
CA TYR A 242 3.87 -18.20 -23.38
C TYR A 242 4.92 -18.35 -24.47
N LEU A 243 5.18 -17.27 -25.21
CA LEU A 243 6.18 -17.24 -26.27
C LEU A 243 6.77 -15.84 -26.38
N PRO A 244 7.86 -15.63 -27.13
CA PRO A 244 8.34 -14.30 -27.45
C PRO A 244 7.28 -13.48 -28.17
N TYR A 245 7.09 -12.21 -27.78
CA TYR A 245 6.08 -11.34 -28.40
C TYR A 245 6.25 -11.17 -29.92
N THR A 246 7.47 -11.32 -30.45
CA THR A 246 7.74 -11.27 -31.89
C THR A 246 7.16 -12.48 -32.64
N ALA A 247 7.15 -13.66 -32.03
CA ALA A 247 6.56 -14.87 -32.60
C ALA A 247 5.03 -14.77 -32.64
N VAL A 248 4.41 -14.13 -31.64
CA VAL A 248 2.99 -13.76 -31.69
C VAL A 248 2.72 -12.76 -32.81
N ASN A 249 3.59 -11.76 -32.98
CA ASN A 249 3.44 -10.79 -34.06
C ASN A 249 3.56 -11.44 -35.45
N GLU A 250 4.42 -12.44 -35.62
CA GLU A 250 4.50 -13.24 -36.86
C GLU A 250 3.16 -13.93 -37.15
N LEU A 251 2.51 -14.50 -36.13
CA LEU A 251 1.18 -15.12 -36.25
C LEU A 251 0.06 -14.13 -36.51
N LYS A 252 0.16 -12.88 -36.03
CA LYS A 252 -0.82 -11.81 -36.30
C LYS A 252 -0.66 -11.21 -37.71
N GLY A 253 0.50 -11.40 -38.34
CA GLY A 253 0.82 -10.91 -39.68
C GLY A 253 1.75 -9.70 -39.71
N THR A 254 2.22 -9.34 -40.91
CA THR A 254 3.32 -8.38 -41.10
C THR A 254 3.06 -6.98 -40.56
N ASP A 255 1.79 -6.57 -40.49
CA ASP A 255 1.37 -5.26 -39.99
C ASP A 255 1.63 -5.06 -38.49
N PHE A 256 1.87 -6.16 -37.76
CA PHE A 256 2.18 -6.14 -36.33
C PHE A 256 3.69 -6.20 -36.03
N THR A 257 4.54 -6.26 -37.06
CA THR A 257 6.00 -6.27 -36.88
C THR A 257 6.46 -4.99 -36.19
N GLY A 258 7.21 -5.12 -35.08
CA GLY A 258 7.71 -3.97 -34.32
C GLY A 258 6.62 -3.23 -33.52
N THR A 259 5.52 -3.91 -33.21
CA THR A 259 4.45 -3.37 -32.38
C THR A 259 4.11 -4.29 -31.21
N ILE A 260 3.42 -3.76 -30.20
CA ILE A 260 3.00 -4.49 -28.99
C ILE A 260 1.55 -4.11 -28.64
N ASP A 261 0.86 -4.96 -27.91
CA ASP A 261 -0.52 -4.68 -27.47
C ASP A 261 -0.55 -3.87 -26.16
N ARG A 262 0.43 -4.10 -25.28
CA ARG A 262 0.63 -3.36 -24.03
C ARG A 262 2.06 -3.50 -23.52
N ALA A 263 2.47 -2.57 -22.65
CA ALA A 263 3.72 -2.65 -21.91
C ALA A 263 3.44 -2.48 -20.42
N ILE A 264 4.11 -3.28 -19.58
CA ILE A 264 4.08 -3.12 -18.12
C ILE A 264 5.44 -2.64 -17.68
N TYR A 265 5.48 -1.53 -16.96
CA TYR A 265 6.69 -0.97 -16.36
C TYR A 265 6.63 -1.18 -14.85
N TYR A 266 7.62 -1.86 -14.30
CA TYR A 266 7.76 -2.08 -12.86
C TYR A 266 8.58 -0.95 -12.28
N MET A 267 8.04 -0.27 -11.27
CA MET A 267 8.65 0.90 -10.67
C MET A 267 9.67 0.51 -9.60
N ASN A 268 10.70 1.34 -9.44
CA ASN A 268 11.64 1.24 -8.32
C ASN A 268 10.93 1.43 -6.97
N ASP A 269 9.90 2.28 -6.97
CA ASP A 269 9.13 2.63 -5.78
C ASP A 269 7.69 3.01 -6.18
N PRO A 270 6.64 2.44 -5.57
CA PRO A 270 5.25 2.82 -5.82
C PRO A 270 4.95 4.33 -5.64
N GLU A 271 5.69 5.05 -4.79
CA GLU A 271 5.51 6.51 -4.66
C GLU A 271 5.84 7.28 -5.94
N ASN A 272 6.72 6.73 -6.77
CA ASN A 272 7.16 7.37 -8.00
C ASN A 272 6.16 7.16 -9.15
N ILE A 273 5.15 6.29 -9.02
CA ILE A 273 4.14 6.04 -10.06
C ILE A 273 3.55 7.34 -10.59
N ASN A 274 3.11 8.23 -9.69
CA ASN A 274 2.51 9.51 -10.09
C ASN A 274 3.50 10.44 -10.80
N ARG A 275 4.78 10.39 -10.41
CA ARG A 275 5.84 11.17 -11.08
C ARG A 275 6.10 10.61 -12.47
N PHE A 276 6.25 9.29 -12.58
CA PHE A 276 6.46 8.58 -13.84
C PHE A 276 5.33 8.85 -14.83
N VAL A 277 4.07 8.63 -14.43
CA VAL A 277 2.90 8.88 -15.29
C VAL A 277 2.90 10.33 -15.77
N LYS A 278 3.11 11.30 -14.87
CA LYS A 278 3.12 12.71 -15.22
C LYS A 278 4.26 13.06 -16.19
N GLN A 279 5.45 12.52 -15.97
CA GLN A 279 6.61 12.74 -16.83
C GLN A 279 6.38 12.12 -18.21
N ALA A 280 5.93 10.86 -18.26
CA ALA A 280 5.64 10.15 -19.50
C ALA A 280 4.57 10.88 -20.33
N THR A 281 3.49 11.36 -19.71
CA THR A 281 2.44 12.13 -20.40
C THR A 281 2.92 13.47 -20.96
N GLN A 282 3.99 14.06 -20.42
CA GLN A 282 4.50 15.37 -20.84
C GLN A 282 5.64 15.29 -21.85
N GLU A 283 6.49 14.27 -21.74
CA GLU A 283 7.78 14.21 -22.43
C GLU A 283 7.84 13.14 -23.52
N SER A 284 7.02 12.09 -23.45
CA SER A 284 7.08 10.97 -24.41
C SER A 284 6.37 11.26 -25.73
N GLY A 285 6.75 10.52 -26.77
CA GLY A 285 6.09 10.54 -28.08
C GLY A 285 4.74 9.80 -28.16
N ILE A 286 4.22 9.29 -27.04
CA ILE A 286 3.01 8.46 -27.00
C ILE A 286 1.74 9.31 -27.16
N ASP A 287 0.81 8.82 -27.99
CA ASP A 287 -0.51 9.44 -28.14
C ASP A 287 -1.46 9.07 -26.99
N PHE A 288 -1.42 9.85 -25.91
CA PHE A 288 -2.38 9.72 -24.79
C PHE A 288 -3.82 10.15 -25.13
N SER A 289 -4.10 10.50 -26.38
CA SER A 289 -5.48 10.59 -26.85
C SER A 289 -6.10 9.19 -27.03
N THR A 290 -5.27 8.22 -27.44
CA THR A 290 -5.63 6.83 -27.77
C THR A 290 -5.23 5.83 -26.67
N TYR A 291 -4.08 6.05 -26.03
CA TYR A 291 -3.52 5.18 -25.00
C TYR A 291 -3.63 5.81 -23.61
N LYS A 292 -3.56 4.98 -22.57
CA LYS A 292 -3.44 5.39 -21.17
C LYS A 292 -2.28 4.68 -20.47
N LEU A 293 -1.71 5.36 -19.50
CA LEU A 293 -0.85 4.75 -18.47
C LEU A 293 -1.72 4.47 -17.26
N ASP A 294 -2.05 3.20 -17.07
CA ASP A 294 -2.87 2.71 -15.98
C ASP A 294 -1.98 2.37 -14.78
N ALA A 295 -2.06 3.20 -13.74
CA ALA A 295 -1.41 2.92 -12.48
C ALA A 295 -2.25 1.88 -11.74
N ASN A 296 -1.73 0.65 -11.61
CA ASN A 296 -2.42 -0.40 -10.86
C ASN A 296 -2.22 -0.20 -9.34
N ASP A 297 -2.61 0.96 -8.83
CA ASP A 297 -2.41 1.37 -7.44
C ASP A 297 -3.61 1.03 -6.54
N THR A 298 -4.66 0.41 -7.08
CA THR A 298 -5.91 0.15 -6.35
C THR A 298 -5.69 -0.73 -5.11
N LEU A 299 -4.96 -1.84 -5.26
CA LEU A 299 -4.64 -2.76 -4.18
C LEU A 299 -3.73 -2.09 -3.14
N TYR A 300 -2.77 -1.27 -3.61
CA TYR A 300 -1.94 -0.44 -2.74
C TYR A 300 -2.76 0.57 -1.92
N GLN A 301 -3.70 1.29 -2.54
CA GLN A 301 -4.57 2.25 -1.85
C GLN A 301 -5.49 1.55 -0.84
N GLN A 302 -6.00 0.37 -1.16
CA GLN A 302 -6.82 -0.44 -0.26
C GLN A 302 -6.05 -0.89 0.98
N MET A 303 -4.75 -1.19 0.85
CA MET A 303 -3.90 -1.57 1.97
C MET A 303 -3.38 -0.36 2.78
N ILE A 304 -2.98 0.72 2.12
CA ILE A 304 -2.43 1.90 2.80
C ILE A 304 -3.51 2.73 3.49
N GLY A 305 -4.72 2.83 2.93
CA GLY A 305 -5.79 3.65 3.47
C GLY A 305 -6.03 3.42 4.97
N PRO A 306 -6.24 2.17 5.43
CA PRO A 306 -6.35 1.86 6.86
C PRO A 306 -5.11 2.25 7.68
N ILE A 307 -3.90 1.99 7.18
CA ILE A 307 -2.64 2.27 7.89
C ILE A 307 -2.43 3.78 8.08
N ASP A 308 -2.68 4.56 7.03
CA ASP A 308 -2.56 6.02 7.08
C ASP A 308 -3.61 6.65 8.02
N ASN A 309 -4.82 6.09 8.06
CA ASN A 309 -5.83 6.49 9.04
C ASN A 309 -5.37 6.27 10.48
N VAL A 310 -4.73 5.13 10.79
CA VAL A 310 -4.15 4.85 12.13
C VAL A 310 -3.02 5.83 12.45
N ALA A 311 -2.12 6.08 11.49
CA ALA A 311 -1.02 7.02 11.66
C ALA A 311 -1.53 8.46 11.91
N SER A 312 -2.55 8.88 11.15
CA SER A 312 -3.18 10.20 11.26
C SER A 312 -3.98 10.35 12.54
N PHE A 313 -4.71 9.31 12.97
CA PHE A 313 -5.39 9.29 14.25
C PHE A 313 -4.40 9.46 15.42
N SER A 314 -3.32 8.68 15.41
CA SER A 314 -2.28 8.73 16.45
C SER A 314 -1.61 10.11 16.52
N LYS A 315 -1.35 10.72 15.37
CA LYS A 315 -0.87 12.11 15.27
C LYS A 315 -1.81 13.11 15.95
N ASN A 316 -3.12 12.99 15.71
CA ASN A 316 -4.12 13.86 16.32
C ASN A 316 -4.20 13.65 17.85
N VAL A 317 -4.09 12.41 18.32
CA VAL A 317 -4.01 12.09 19.75
C VAL A 317 -2.77 12.71 20.39
N VAL A 318 -1.60 12.64 19.76
CA VAL A 318 -0.37 13.29 20.24
C VAL A 318 -0.57 14.80 20.40
N TYR A 319 -1.19 15.48 19.42
CA TYR A 319 -1.50 16.90 19.53
C TYR A 319 -2.46 17.21 20.68
N LEU A 320 -3.54 16.43 20.81
CA LEU A 320 -4.53 16.59 21.87
C LEU A 320 -3.90 16.46 23.25
N VAL A 321 -3.15 15.37 23.48
CA VAL A 321 -2.49 15.09 24.77
C VAL A 321 -1.43 16.15 25.07
N THR A 322 -0.67 16.60 24.07
CA THR A 322 0.33 17.66 24.24
C THR A 322 -0.30 18.97 24.71
N ILE A 323 -1.41 19.39 24.09
CA ILE A 323 -2.11 20.63 24.45
C ILE A 323 -2.76 20.50 25.83
N ALA A 324 -3.48 19.41 26.09
CA ALA A 324 -4.11 19.15 27.39
C ALA A 324 -3.07 19.08 28.51
N GLY A 325 -1.95 18.39 28.26
CA GLY A 325 -0.82 18.28 29.18
C GLY A 325 -0.20 19.63 29.51
N ALA A 326 -0.04 20.51 28.52
CA ALA A 326 0.46 21.87 28.75
C ALA A 326 -0.49 22.72 29.59
N ILE A 327 -1.81 22.60 29.37
CA ILE A 327 -2.82 23.30 30.17
C ILE A 327 -2.80 22.81 31.61
N ILE A 328 -2.86 21.49 31.83
CA ILE A 328 -2.86 20.88 33.17
C ILE A 328 -1.60 21.27 33.94
N LEU A 329 -0.43 21.15 33.30
CA LEU A 329 0.85 21.50 33.93
C LEU A 329 0.91 23.00 34.24
N GLY A 330 0.43 23.85 33.33
CA GLY A 330 0.32 25.29 33.56
C GLY A 330 -0.57 25.65 34.75
N LEU A 331 -1.71 24.97 34.93
CA LEU A 331 -2.59 25.18 36.09
C LEU A 331 -1.91 24.78 37.40
N ILE A 332 -1.19 23.66 37.42
CA ILE A 332 -0.43 23.20 38.59
C ILE A 332 0.67 24.22 38.95
N ILE A 333 1.40 24.70 37.94
CA ILE A 333 2.43 25.72 38.12
C ILE A 333 1.81 27.02 38.64
N MET A 334 0.67 27.45 38.11
CA MET A 334 -0.05 28.63 38.57
C MET A 334 -0.44 28.51 40.05
N MET A 335 -0.90 27.33 40.47
CA MET A 335 -1.22 27.06 41.87
C MET A 335 0.04 27.10 42.75
N SER A 336 1.14 26.52 42.29
CA SER A 336 2.45 26.56 42.97
C SER A 336 2.98 27.98 43.15
N ILE A 337 2.83 28.83 42.12
CA ILE A 337 3.20 30.25 42.21
C ILE A 337 2.40 30.95 43.31
N ARG A 338 1.09 30.69 43.41
CA ARG A 338 0.19 31.35 44.36
C ARG A 338 0.62 31.14 45.82
N GLU A 339 1.04 29.93 46.15
CA GLU A 339 1.49 29.57 47.49
C GLU A 339 2.85 30.15 47.86
N ARG A 340 3.67 30.46 46.84
CA ARG A 340 5.03 31.01 47.01
C ARG A 340 5.09 32.51 46.77
N LYS A 341 3.95 33.20 46.65
CA LYS A 341 3.88 34.64 46.40
C LYS A 341 4.66 35.44 47.44
N PHE A 342 4.61 35.04 48.71
CA PHE A 342 5.34 35.70 49.78
C PHE A 342 6.86 35.55 49.61
N GLU A 343 7.35 34.33 49.44
CA GLU A 343 8.79 34.04 49.22
C GLU A 343 9.34 34.80 48.00
N MET A 344 8.59 34.80 46.89
CA MET A 344 8.94 35.53 45.68
C MET A 344 8.92 37.05 45.91
N GLY A 345 7.97 37.57 46.69
CA GLY A 345 7.92 38.97 47.10
C GLY A 345 9.13 39.40 47.93
N VAL A 346 9.59 38.56 48.87
CA VAL A 346 10.81 38.79 49.66
C VAL A 346 12.06 38.80 48.76
N LEU A 347 12.19 37.85 47.83
CA LEU A 347 13.31 37.82 46.88
C LEU A 347 13.36 39.08 45.99
N LEU A 348 12.21 39.54 45.52
CA LEU A 348 12.11 40.79 44.75
C LEU A 348 12.46 42.01 45.61
N ALA A 349 12.07 42.05 46.89
CA ALA A 349 12.43 43.12 47.81
C ALA A 349 13.94 43.15 48.13
N LEU A 350 14.60 41.99 48.10
CA LEU A 350 16.07 41.86 48.22
C LEU A 350 16.81 42.20 46.91
N GLY A 351 16.12 42.61 45.85
CA GLY A 351 16.72 43.09 44.60
C GLY A 351 16.92 42.04 43.51
N GLU A 352 16.34 40.83 43.63
CA GLU A 352 16.35 39.86 42.53
C GLU A 352 15.50 40.36 41.35
N LYS A 353 16.00 40.15 40.12
CA LYS A 353 15.27 40.51 38.89
C LYS A 353 14.15 39.50 38.63
N LYS A 354 12.98 39.96 38.17
CA LYS A 354 11.81 39.11 37.83
C LYS A 354 12.14 37.94 36.91
N TRP A 355 12.99 38.14 35.88
CA TRP A 355 13.42 37.07 34.98
C TRP A 355 14.17 35.94 35.71
N LYS A 356 14.95 36.24 36.76
CA LYS A 356 15.64 35.19 37.55
C LYS A 356 14.65 34.30 38.31
N LEU A 357 13.52 34.84 38.75
CA LEU A 357 12.45 34.04 39.36
C LEU A 357 11.78 33.13 38.32
N ILE A 358 11.54 33.64 37.11
CA ILE A 358 10.99 32.85 35.99
C ILE A 358 11.97 31.73 35.59
N SER A 359 13.26 32.05 35.45
CA SER A 359 14.30 31.05 35.16
C SER A 359 14.43 30.00 36.26
N GLN A 360 14.24 30.36 37.53
CA GLN A 360 14.21 29.39 38.64
C GLN A 360 13.06 28.40 38.48
N LEU A 361 11.87 28.88 38.10
CA LEU A 361 10.70 28.04 37.88
C LEU A 361 10.88 27.12 36.67
N ILE A 362 11.45 27.63 35.58
CA ILE A 362 11.80 26.82 34.39
C ILE A 362 12.76 25.70 34.78
N VAL A 363 13.83 25.99 35.53
CA VAL A 363 14.79 24.97 35.97
C VAL A 363 14.13 23.96 36.92
N GLU A 364 13.23 24.39 37.81
CA GLU A 364 12.47 23.50 38.70
C GLU A 364 11.62 22.51 37.90
N ILE A 365 10.93 22.97 36.85
CA ILE A 365 10.12 22.12 35.97
C ILE A 365 10.99 21.24 35.06
N LEU A 366 12.12 21.73 34.56
CA LEU A 366 13.03 20.93 33.73
C LEU A 366 13.61 19.74 34.49
N VAL A 367 13.93 19.89 35.78
CA VAL A 367 14.38 18.77 36.62
C VAL A 367 13.27 17.72 36.74
N VAL A 368 12.01 18.15 36.90
CA VAL A 368 10.85 17.24 36.93
C VAL A 368 10.68 16.52 35.59
N VAL A 369 10.77 17.25 34.49
CA VAL A 369 10.67 16.71 33.12
C VAL A 369 11.73 15.66 32.85
N LEU A 370 12.99 15.90 33.24
CA LEU A 370 14.08 14.94 33.05
C LEU A 370 13.84 13.63 33.81
N VAL A 371 13.34 13.72 35.05
CA VAL A 371 13.01 12.52 35.83
C VAL A 371 11.83 11.77 35.22
N ALA A 372 10.77 12.49 34.84
CA ALA A 372 9.60 11.89 34.22
C ALA A 372 9.92 11.26 32.86
N LEU A 373 10.73 11.90 32.01
CA LEU A 373 11.22 11.32 30.75
C LEU A 373 12.02 10.04 31.00
N GLY A 374 12.89 10.01 32.02
CA GLY A 374 13.62 8.80 32.38
C GLY A 374 12.70 7.66 32.82
N ILE A 375 11.66 7.96 33.60
CA ILE A 375 10.65 6.98 34.03
C ILE A 375 9.82 6.50 32.83
N SER A 376 9.37 7.42 31.97
CA SER A 376 8.56 7.08 30.79
C SER A 376 9.36 6.32 29.73
N ALA A 377 10.64 6.62 29.54
CA ALA A 377 11.50 5.86 28.63
C ALA A 377 11.78 4.44 29.16
N ALA A 378 11.99 4.29 30.47
CA ALA A 378 12.22 2.98 31.08
C ALA A 378 10.93 2.13 31.21
N GLY A 379 9.79 2.78 31.50
CA GLY A 379 8.49 2.11 31.67
C GLY A 379 7.64 2.05 30.40
N GLY A 380 8.03 2.77 29.34
CA GLY A 380 7.26 2.90 28.10
C GLY A 380 7.07 1.55 27.40
N ASN A 381 8.11 0.73 27.32
CA ASN A 381 8.02 -0.60 26.69
C ASN A 381 7.00 -1.51 27.39
N LEU A 382 6.91 -1.47 28.73
CA LEU A 382 5.96 -2.27 29.50
C LEU A 382 4.51 -1.82 29.30
N VAL A 383 4.29 -0.51 29.18
CA VAL A 383 2.94 0.04 28.95
C VAL A 383 2.52 -0.16 27.49
N ALA A 384 3.43 0.02 26.55
CA ALA A 384 3.19 -0.18 25.12
C ALA A 384 2.84 -1.64 24.81
N SER A 385 3.57 -2.61 25.37
CA SER A 385 3.25 -4.03 25.20
C SER A 385 1.88 -4.37 25.77
N GLN A 386 1.57 -3.89 26.97
CA GLN A 386 0.29 -4.21 27.64
C GLN A 386 -0.94 -3.57 26.97
N VAL A 387 -0.79 -2.36 26.42
CA VAL A 387 -1.85 -1.69 25.64
C VAL A 387 -1.99 -2.35 24.26
N GLY A 388 -0.87 -2.74 23.64
CA GLY A 388 -0.87 -3.52 22.39
C GLY A 388 -1.62 -4.84 22.56
N ASP A 389 -1.29 -5.61 23.60
CA ASP A 389 -1.94 -6.89 23.92
C ASP A 389 -3.45 -6.72 24.16
N GLN A 390 -3.88 -5.65 24.85
CA GLN A 390 -5.30 -5.38 25.11
C GLN A 390 -6.10 -4.95 23.88
N LEU A 391 -5.50 -4.14 22.99
CA LEU A 391 -6.15 -3.75 21.74
C LEU A 391 -6.28 -4.95 20.80
N LEU A 392 -5.25 -5.81 20.76
CA LEU A 392 -5.29 -7.07 20.02
C LEU A 392 -6.35 -8.02 20.60
N THR A 393 -6.39 -8.18 21.91
CA THR A 393 -7.41 -8.99 22.58
C THR A 393 -8.82 -8.46 22.32
N GLN A 394 -9.01 -7.13 22.29
CA GLN A 394 -10.30 -6.54 21.92
C GLN A 394 -10.67 -6.74 20.45
N GLN A 395 -9.70 -6.74 19.53
CA GLN A 395 -9.95 -7.08 18.12
C GLN A 395 -10.31 -8.56 17.95
N LEU A 396 -9.60 -9.46 18.62
CA LEU A 396 -9.92 -10.90 18.63
C LEU A 396 -11.29 -11.19 19.27
N GLU A 397 -11.64 -10.49 20.36
CA GLU A 397 -12.98 -10.59 21.00
C GLU A 397 -14.10 -9.94 20.16
N SER A 398 -13.78 -8.97 19.29
CA SER A 398 -14.77 -8.36 18.38
C SER A 398 -14.91 -9.10 17.05
N GLU A 399 -13.92 -9.91 16.65
CA GLU A 399 -14.03 -10.88 15.56
C GLU A 399 -14.83 -12.13 15.97
N GLU A 400 -14.74 -12.61 17.22
CA GLU A 400 -15.62 -13.68 17.73
C GLU A 400 -17.08 -13.23 17.96
N ALA A 401 -17.34 -11.92 18.08
CA ALA A 401 -18.69 -11.37 18.29
C ALA A 401 -19.43 -11.01 16.98
N SER A 402 -18.79 -11.12 15.82
CA SER A 402 -19.44 -10.95 14.51
C SER A 402 -20.01 -12.28 14.02
N GLU A 403 -20.95 -12.85 14.78
CA GLU A 403 -21.91 -13.79 14.22
C GLU A 403 -22.69 -13.10 13.09
N THR A 404 -22.57 -13.71 11.91
CA THR A 404 -23.28 -13.41 10.67
C THR A 404 -24.73 -12.92 10.86
N PRO A 405 -25.17 -11.83 10.20
CA PRO A 405 -26.57 -11.41 10.26
C PRO A 405 -27.53 -12.48 9.68
N GLU A 406 -28.62 -12.76 10.39
CA GLU A 406 -29.69 -13.71 10.00
C GLU A 406 -30.33 -13.46 8.62
N SER A 407 -30.08 -12.31 7.98
CA SER A 407 -30.64 -11.93 6.67
C SER A 407 -30.13 -12.76 5.48
N PHE A 408 -29.12 -13.62 5.68
CA PHE A 408 -28.55 -14.48 4.63
C PHE A 408 -29.04 -15.94 4.64
N ARG A 409 -29.90 -16.34 5.59
CA ARG A 409 -30.36 -17.75 5.69
C ARG A 409 -31.71 -18.07 5.04
N GLY A 410 -32.32 -17.15 4.31
CA GLY A 410 -33.62 -17.43 3.70
C GLY A 410 -34.03 -16.47 2.58
N ALA A 411 -33.64 -16.78 1.34
CA ALA A 411 -34.45 -16.60 0.14
C ALA A 411 -33.63 -17.02 -1.08
N GLY A 412 -34.14 -18.01 -1.83
CA GLY A 412 -33.57 -18.34 -3.13
C GLY A 412 -33.66 -17.15 -4.08
N MET A 413 -32.55 -16.79 -4.72
CA MET A 413 -32.56 -15.96 -5.92
C MET A 413 -31.50 -16.45 -6.91
N ARG A 414 -32.04 -17.08 -7.94
CA ARG A 414 -31.47 -17.35 -9.25
C ARG A 414 -31.28 -16.03 -10.00
N GLY A 415 -30.09 -15.82 -10.57
CA GLY A 415 -29.85 -14.89 -11.68
C GLY A 415 -29.40 -13.48 -11.28
N GLY A 416 -28.09 -13.25 -11.33
CA GLY A 416 -27.49 -11.92 -11.22
C GLY A 416 -26.00 -11.99 -11.50
N ILE A 417 -25.60 -11.59 -12.71
CA ILE A 417 -24.22 -11.50 -13.20
C ILE A 417 -23.43 -10.57 -12.28
N GLY A 418 -22.34 -11.08 -11.70
CA GLY A 418 -21.46 -10.37 -10.77
C GLY A 418 -20.01 -10.79 -10.98
N ILE A 419 -19.21 -9.77 -11.28
CA ILE A 419 -17.79 -9.77 -11.62
C ILE A 419 -16.92 -10.40 -10.52
N GLY A 420 -15.96 -11.23 -10.95
CA GLY A 420 -14.62 -11.37 -10.38
C GLY A 420 -14.55 -11.83 -8.93
N GLY A 421 -14.23 -13.11 -8.73
CA GLY A 421 -13.80 -13.62 -7.44
C GLY A 421 -12.53 -12.90 -6.98
N LEU A 422 -12.67 -11.94 -6.08
CA LEU A 422 -11.66 -11.75 -5.05
C LEU A 422 -11.86 -12.87 -4.05
N THR A 423 -11.03 -13.90 -4.14
CA THR A 423 -10.63 -14.61 -2.94
C THR A 423 -10.07 -13.54 -2.00
N VAL A 424 -10.86 -13.19 -0.98
CA VAL A 424 -10.31 -12.49 0.18
C VAL A 424 -9.30 -13.48 0.74
N GLN A 425 -8.03 -13.26 0.38
CA GLN A 425 -6.91 -13.88 1.06
C GLN A 425 -7.18 -13.57 2.52
N GLU A 426 -7.40 -14.62 3.31
CA GLU A 426 -7.46 -14.53 4.75
C GLU A 426 -6.07 -14.02 5.15
N VAL A 427 -5.95 -12.69 5.25
CA VAL A 427 -4.72 -12.03 5.64
C VAL A 427 -4.46 -12.56 7.03
N GLU A 428 -3.44 -13.40 7.16
CA GLU A 428 -2.94 -13.83 8.46
C GLU A 428 -2.85 -12.57 9.33
N PRO A 429 -3.54 -12.54 10.48
CA PRO A 429 -3.57 -11.35 11.32
C PRO A 429 -2.13 -10.94 11.57
N VAL A 430 -1.78 -9.71 11.17
CA VAL A 430 -0.41 -9.16 11.23
C VAL A 430 0.26 -9.63 12.52
N ASP A 431 1.19 -10.57 12.37
CA ASP A 431 1.99 -11.08 13.48
C ASP A 431 2.63 -9.88 14.17
N GLU A 432 2.23 -9.68 15.43
CA GLU A 432 2.69 -8.66 16.36
C GLU A 432 3.02 -7.30 15.70
N LEU A 433 2.14 -6.29 15.86
CA LEU A 433 2.61 -4.91 15.86
C LEU A 433 3.62 -4.79 17.00
N LEU A 434 4.90 -5.08 16.73
CA LEU A 434 6.02 -4.83 17.61
C LEU A 434 6.16 -3.33 17.72
N ILE A 435 5.40 -2.76 18.66
CA ILE A 435 5.49 -1.36 19.05
C ILE A 435 6.80 -1.21 19.83
N GLU A 436 7.91 -1.23 19.10
CA GLU A 436 9.23 -1.02 19.67
C GLU A 436 9.49 0.48 19.75
N ILE A 437 9.81 0.97 20.94
CA ILE A 437 10.15 2.38 21.13
C ILE A 437 11.44 2.68 20.37
N THR A 438 11.35 3.49 19.32
CA THR A 438 12.52 3.86 18.54
C THR A 438 13.29 5.01 19.20
N SER A 439 14.56 5.17 18.85
CA SER A 439 15.35 6.34 19.28
C SER A 439 14.78 7.65 18.75
N GLU A 440 14.10 7.61 17.60
CA GLU A 440 13.40 8.77 17.03
C GLU A 440 12.22 9.19 17.90
N ASP A 441 11.42 8.24 18.38
CA ASP A 441 10.27 8.51 19.25
C ASP A 441 10.72 9.15 20.58
N ILE A 442 11.81 8.65 21.17
CA ILE A 442 12.40 9.24 22.39
C ILE A 442 12.90 10.67 22.12
N GLY A 443 13.51 10.90 20.96
CA GLY A 443 13.97 12.22 20.54
C GLY A 443 12.82 13.21 20.38
N MET A 444 11.76 12.83 19.66
CA MET A 444 10.56 13.65 19.51
C MET A 444 9.85 13.90 20.84
N LEU A 445 9.71 12.87 21.68
CA LEU A 445 9.16 13.00 23.03
C LEU A 445 9.94 14.01 23.86
N ALA A 446 11.27 13.98 23.82
CA ALA A 446 12.11 14.93 24.56
C ALA A 446 11.87 16.38 24.10
N ILE A 447 11.76 16.60 22.78
CA ILE A 447 11.46 17.93 22.21
C ILE A 447 10.07 18.41 22.64
N ILE A 448 9.04 17.57 22.48
CA ILE A 448 7.66 17.90 22.86
C ILE A 448 7.58 18.19 24.37
N SER A 449 8.20 17.34 25.19
CA SER A 449 8.22 17.49 26.65
C SER A 449 8.91 18.78 27.08
N PHE A 450 9.99 19.16 26.42
CA PHE A 450 10.68 20.43 26.65
C PHE A 450 9.81 21.63 26.27
N LEU A 451 9.12 21.58 25.12
CA LEU A 451 8.20 22.62 24.68
C LEU A 451 7.01 22.77 25.65
N ILE A 452 6.40 21.66 26.07
CA ILE A 452 5.35 21.65 27.09
C ILE A 452 5.86 22.33 28.37
N ALA A 453 7.04 21.95 28.86
CA ALA A 453 7.62 22.52 30.08
C ALA A 453 7.80 24.04 29.98
N ILE A 454 8.33 24.54 28.86
CA ILE A 454 8.53 25.97 28.65
C ILE A 454 7.20 26.72 28.57
N ILE A 455 6.28 26.28 27.70
CA ILE A 455 5.00 26.98 27.47
C ILE A 455 4.16 26.99 28.75
N SER A 456 4.06 25.85 29.42
CA SER A 456 3.32 25.69 30.68
C SER A 456 3.91 26.51 31.82
N THR A 457 5.21 26.82 31.77
CA THR A 457 5.86 27.65 32.79
C THR A 457 5.73 29.13 32.47
N ILE A 458 5.90 29.53 31.22
CA ILE A 458 5.89 30.94 30.82
C ILE A 458 4.52 31.57 31.08
N LEU A 459 3.43 30.92 30.67
CA LEU A 459 2.08 31.49 30.77
C LEU A 459 1.70 31.86 32.22
N PRO A 460 1.79 30.97 33.22
CA PRO A 460 1.59 31.33 34.62
C PRO A 460 2.62 32.34 35.14
N SER A 461 3.86 32.27 34.67
CA SER A 461 4.93 33.16 35.14
C SER A 461 4.71 34.63 34.75
N LEU A 462 3.92 34.92 33.71
CA LEU A 462 3.51 36.30 33.40
C LEU A 462 2.72 36.95 34.55
N SER A 463 2.02 36.16 35.36
CA SER A 463 1.37 36.66 36.59
C SER A 463 2.39 37.20 37.61
N LEU A 464 3.63 36.68 37.59
CA LEU A 464 4.74 37.16 38.43
C LEU A 464 5.20 38.56 38.02
N LEU A 465 5.11 38.90 36.73
CA LEU A 465 5.50 40.22 36.24
C LEU A 465 4.60 41.33 36.82
N ARG A 466 3.35 40.99 37.16
CA ARG A 466 2.39 41.92 37.79
C ARG A 466 2.52 42.02 39.31
N LEU A 467 3.42 41.24 39.94
CA LEU A 467 3.64 41.32 41.39
C LEU A 467 4.31 42.65 41.78
N GLN A 468 3.70 43.34 42.73
CA GLN A 468 4.24 44.53 43.40
C GLN A 468 4.66 44.12 44.82
N PRO A 469 5.96 44.09 45.16
CA PRO A 469 6.46 43.61 46.45
C PRO A 469 5.80 44.32 47.64
N LYS A 470 5.59 45.65 47.51
CA LYS A 470 4.96 46.48 48.54
C LYS A 470 3.54 46.01 48.90
N MET A 471 2.74 45.58 47.92
CA MET A 471 1.36 45.14 48.10
C MET A 471 1.24 43.73 48.68
N ILE A 472 2.24 42.88 48.45
CA ILE A 472 2.27 41.49 48.96
C ILE A 472 2.70 41.49 50.42
N LEU A 473 3.64 42.36 50.79
CA LEU A 473 4.16 42.48 52.15
C LEU A 473 3.21 43.29 53.07
N SER A 474 2.34 44.13 52.51
CA SER A 474 1.39 44.94 53.30
C SER A 474 0.02 44.30 53.51
N LYS A 475 -0.32 43.24 52.76
CA LYS A 475 -1.53 42.43 52.97
C LYS A 475 -1.18 41.27 53.92
N GLN A 476 -0.94 41.60 55.18
CA GLN A 476 -1.04 40.62 56.25
C GLN A 476 -2.43 40.78 56.87
N ASP A 477 -3.32 39.87 56.49
CA ASP A 477 -4.31 39.27 57.38
C ASP A 477 -4.31 37.77 57.06
#